data_AF-A0A9E5K555-F1
#
_entry.id   AF-A0A9E5K555-F1
#
_cell.length_a   1.000
_cell.length_b   1.000
_cell.length_c   1.000
_cell.angle_alpha   90.00
_cell.angle_beta   90.00
_cell.angle_gamma   90.00
#
_symmetry.space_group_name_H-M   'P 1'
#
loop_
_entity.id
_entity.type
_entity.pdbx_description
1 polymer ?
#
loop_
_entity_poly.entity_id
_entity_poly.type
_entity_poly.pdbx_seq_one_letter_code
_entity_poly.pdbx_strand_id
1 'polypeptide(L)'
;MKKLTNEQFVEKARKVHGNKYSYDKCFYEHSLKKVTIKCNLHGLFEIKPSNHINNRQGCWHCGNESTGKLQKKSLQAFISQVKSKPGHENYDFSNVKDFKNNRDIVDVICNVHGPYHRSPRDILRSKYFGCKSCKLESDRHDTTTFIQRSTEAHDGRYLYDSTSYEKSHEKVQVTCPKHGSFEVMAYIHVAGGGHCPACNPQHSSGQVELFNFLVSNGVEDTQMGFRDFQNIGEIDIYSPSRKTGVEFDGLYWHSDIFKDKTYHLNKTRNATKEGIRLIHVFEDEWVLKKDICKSMILNAFGMSATKNHARKCLIKEVDSKSAGIFLDQNHIQGRCPSKLRLGLFHDSELVSLMTFGSRRICLGSKPKRGEYELLRYCSLKGHNVIGSASRLFKHFVENNRPAKVTSYCDLRWGTGKVYEIMGFKKIKESEPNYFYTRGTRRFGRFSFRKNVLVSEGYDKKKTEKQIMLERGYSRIYDCGCLKFEWTNK
;
A
#
# COMPACT_ATOMS: atom_id res chain seq x y z
N MET A 1 63.00 13.79 26.17
CA MET A 1 63.41 12.67 27.06
C MET A 1 64.47 11.84 26.35
N LYS A 2 65.55 11.48 27.03
CA LYS A 2 66.62 10.62 26.48
C LYS A 2 66.02 9.25 26.11
N LYS A 3 66.23 8.81 24.88
CA LYS A 3 65.78 7.50 24.38
C LYS A 3 66.51 6.40 25.15
N LEU A 4 65.78 5.44 25.73
CA LEU A 4 66.41 4.32 26.44
C LEU A 4 67.15 3.42 25.44
N THR A 5 68.22 2.76 25.88
CA THR A 5 68.80 1.63 25.14
C THR A 5 67.98 0.36 25.36
N ASN A 6 68.24 -0.68 24.57
CA ASN A 6 67.55 -1.97 24.72
C ASN A 6 67.81 -2.60 26.10
N GLU A 7 69.05 -2.52 26.58
CA GLU A 7 69.47 -3.03 27.88
C GLU A 7 68.76 -2.29 29.02
N GLN A 8 68.67 -0.95 28.92
CA GLN A 8 67.96 -0.12 29.89
C GLN A 8 66.45 -0.40 29.92
N PHE A 9 65.85 -0.71 28.77
CA PHE A 9 64.46 -1.14 28.70
C PHE A 9 64.26 -2.49 29.40
N VAL A 10 65.10 -3.48 29.10
CA VAL A 10 65.02 -4.82 29.69
C VAL A 10 65.24 -4.78 31.20
N GLU A 11 66.19 -4.00 31.70
CA GLU A 11 66.42 -3.83 33.14
C GLU A 11 65.19 -3.25 33.85
N LYS A 12 64.58 -2.20 33.27
CA LYS A 12 63.35 -1.60 33.82
C LYS A 12 62.17 -2.57 33.77
N ALA A 13 62.02 -3.32 32.68
CA ALA A 13 60.94 -4.30 32.53
C ALA A 13 61.07 -5.44 33.56
N ARG A 14 62.29 -5.93 33.82
CA ARG A 14 62.58 -6.90 34.90
C ARG A 14 62.27 -6.34 36.29
N LYS A 15 62.54 -5.05 36.55
CA LYS A 15 62.16 -4.41 37.83
C LYS A 15 60.64 -4.37 38.03
N VAL A 16 59.85 -4.17 36.98
CA VAL A 16 58.38 -4.10 37.06
C VAL A 16 57.73 -5.48 37.19
N HIS A 17 58.23 -6.46 36.42
CA HIS A 17 57.56 -7.77 36.26
C HIS A 17 58.29 -8.94 36.92
N GLY A 18 59.47 -8.71 37.50
CA GLY A 18 60.33 -9.76 38.02
C GLY A 18 60.69 -10.79 36.95
N ASN A 19 60.65 -12.07 37.33
CA ASN A 19 61.01 -13.20 36.47
C ASN A 19 59.84 -13.75 35.64
N LYS A 20 58.78 -12.96 35.40
CA LYS A 20 57.59 -13.43 34.65
C LYS A 20 57.80 -13.52 33.14
N TYR A 21 58.80 -12.80 32.61
CA TYR A 21 59.04 -12.67 31.18
C TYR A 21 60.53 -12.83 30.84
N SER A 22 60.80 -13.46 29.69
CA SER A 22 62.10 -13.45 29.02
C SER A 22 62.10 -12.41 27.88
N TYR A 23 63.24 -11.76 27.71
CA TYR A 23 63.46 -10.67 26.75
C TYR A 23 64.50 -11.06 25.69
N ASP A 24 64.79 -12.36 25.51
CA ASP A 24 65.89 -12.84 24.66
C ASP A 24 65.67 -12.53 23.17
N LYS A 25 64.43 -12.24 22.77
CA LYS A 25 64.05 -11.81 21.41
C LYS A 25 63.56 -10.36 21.37
N CYS A 26 63.90 -9.57 22.38
CA CYS A 26 63.44 -8.20 22.52
C CYS A 26 64.42 -7.22 21.86
N PHE A 27 63.93 -6.48 20.87
CA PHE A 27 64.66 -5.40 20.20
C PHE A 27 63.90 -4.09 20.39
N TYR A 28 64.28 -3.33 21.41
CA TYR A 28 63.70 -2.04 21.71
C TYR A 28 64.26 -0.94 20.80
N GLU A 29 63.37 -0.26 20.11
CA GLU A 29 63.70 0.98 19.40
C GLU A 29 63.18 2.19 20.15
N HIS A 30 61.87 2.31 20.38
CA HIS A 30 61.31 3.44 21.14
C HIS A 30 60.03 3.03 21.87
N SER A 31 59.58 3.85 22.82
CA SER A 31 58.52 3.53 23.79
C SER A 31 57.15 3.16 23.17
N LEU A 32 56.92 3.55 21.92
CA LEU A 32 55.66 3.36 21.20
C LEU A 32 55.71 2.21 20.18
N LYS A 33 56.91 1.78 19.74
CA LYS A 33 57.06 0.63 18.83
C LYS A 33 56.95 -0.64 19.64
N LYS A 34 56.12 -1.58 19.18
CA LYS A 34 55.94 -2.86 19.86
C LYS A 34 57.24 -3.65 19.88
N VAL A 35 57.44 -4.40 20.95
CA VAL A 35 58.54 -5.35 21.12
C VAL A 35 57.97 -6.74 21.38
N THR A 36 58.70 -7.76 20.96
CA THR A 36 58.37 -9.16 21.22
C THR A 36 59.00 -9.62 22.53
N ILE A 37 58.18 -10.09 23.46
CA ILE A 37 58.57 -10.57 24.79
C ILE A 37 57.98 -11.97 25.00
N LYS A 38 58.69 -12.85 25.71
CA LYS A 38 58.22 -14.21 26.02
C LYS A 38 57.62 -14.25 27.42
N CYS A 39 56.34 -14.58 27.54
CA CYS A 39 55.77 -15.03 28.81
C CYS A 39 56.27 -16.44 29.11
N ASN A 40 56.75 -16.67 30.33
CA ASN A 40 57.26 -17.98 30.72
C ASN A 40 56.18 -19.08 30.73
N LEU A 41 54.90 -18.70 30.79
CA LEU A 41 53.76 -19.64 30.77
C LEU A 41 53.09 -19.75 29.40
N HIS A 42 52.85 -18.62 28.73
CA HIS A 42 51.99 -18.58 27.53
C HIS A 42 52.73 -18.25 26.22
N GLY A 43 54.06 -18.18 26.24
CA GLY A 43 54.87 -18.01 25.02
C GLY A 43 55.06 -16.56 24.57
N LEU A 44 55.45 -16.37 23.29
CA LEU A 44 55.81 -15.06 22.72
C LEU A 44 54.57 -14.21 22.45
N PHE A 45 54.65 -12.92 22.78
CA PHE A 45 53.62 -11.93 22.45
C PHE A 45 54.25 -10.55 22.22
N GLU A 46 53.52 -9.68 21.51
CA GLU A 46 53.95 -8.31 21.26
C GLU A 46 53.29 -7.33 22.24
N ILE A 47 54.07 -6.38 22.75
CA ILE A 47 53.55 -5.33 23.63
C ILE A 47 54.31 -4.02 23.41
N LYS A 48 53.64 -2.88 23.64
CA LYS A 48 54.31 -1.58 23.64
C LYS A 48 55.17 -1.45 24.92
N PRO A 49 56.46 -1.09 24.81
CA PRO A 49 57.34 -0.88 25.96
C PRO A 49 56.78 0.08 27.03
N SER A 50 56.15 1.17 26.61
CA SER A 50 55.48 2.13 27.51
C SER A 50 54.36 1.48 28.32
N ASN A 51 53.50 0.68 27.68
CA ASN A 51 52.44 -0.05 28.38
C ASN A 51 53.00 -1.13 29.31
N HIS A 52 54.06 -1.81 28.86
CA HIS A 52 54.68 -2.87 29.64
C HIS A 52 55.28 -2.32 30.94
N ILE A 53 55.97 -1.18 30.90
CA ILE A 53 56.62 -0.58 32.08
C ILE A 53 55.63 0.29 32.87
N ASN A 54 55.01 1.29 32.23
CA ASN A 54 54.24 2.32 32.93
C ASN A 54 52.88 1.79 33.39
N ASN A 55 52.18 1.07 32.49
CA ASN A 55 50.85 0.52 32.79
C ASN A 55 50.94 -0.89 33.39
N ARG A 56 52.16 -1.39 33.64
CA ARG A 56 52.45 -2.74 34.16
C ARG A 56 51.67 -3.84 33.41
N GLN A 57 51.42 -3.63 32.11
CA GLN A 57 50.68 -4.57 31.29
C GLN A 57 51.57 -5.76 30.95
N GLY A 58 50.99 -6.96 30.98
CA GLY A 58 51.70 -8.21 30.78
C GLY A 58 51.04 -9.10 29.73
N CYS A 59 51.25 -10.40 29.83
CA CYS A 59 50.55 -11.37 28.99
C CYS A 59 49.03 -11.31 29.21
N TRP A 60 48.28 -11.24 28.11
CA TRP A 60 46.81 -11.21 28.13
C TRP A 60 46.21 -12.47 28.79
N HIS A 61 46.79 -13.65 28.55
CA HIS A 61 46.32 -14.90 29.15
C HIS A 61 46.48 -14.90 30.68
N CYS A 62 47.64 -14.51 31.22
CA CYS A 62 47.83 -14.34 32.66
C CYS A 62 46.84 -13.33 33.26
N GLY A 63 46.58 -12.22 32.55
CA GLY A 63 45.63 -11.19 32.97
C GLY A 63 44.19 -11.71 33.06
N ASN A 64 43.76 -12.47 32.05
CA ASN A 64 42.44 -13.09 32.02
C ASN A 64 42.26 -14.19 33.08
N GLU A 65 43.26 -15.05 33.28
CA GLU A 65 43.22 -16.09 34.32
C GLU A 65 43.09 -15.47 35.72
N SER A 66 43.83 -14.38 35.98
CA SER A 66 43.78 -13.66 37.26
C SER A 66 42.42 -12.98 37.46
N THR A 67 41.89 -12.35 36.41
CA THR A 67 40.56 -11.72 36.43
C THR A 67 39.44 -12.75 36.61
N GLY A 68 39.54 -13.91 35.96
CA GLY A 68 38.59 -15.01 36.10
C GLY A 68 38.56 -15.62 37.50
N LYS A 69 39.70 -15.66 38.20
CA LYS A 69 39.75 -16.07 39.62
C LYS A 69 39.12 -15.02 40.54
N LEU A 70 39.35 -13.72 40.28
CA LEU A 70 38.77 -12.61 41.04
C LEU A 70 37.25 -12.47 40.86
N GLN A 71 36.68 -12.88 39.72
CA GLN A 71 35.25 -12.76 39.41
C GLN A 71 34.38 -13.97 39.77
N LYS A 72 34.93 -15.04 40.36
CA LYS A 72 34.12 -16.14 40.89
C LYS A 72 33.26 -15.65 42.08
N LYS A 73 32.02 -15.25 41.80
CA LYS A 73 31.03 -14.95 42.84
C LYS A 73 30.69 -16.24 43.59
N SER A 74 30.87 -16.25 44.91
CA SER A 74 30.50 -17.38 45.76
C SER A 74 28.97 -17.56 45.81
N LEU A 75 28.52 -18.79 46.12
CA LEU A 75 27.12 -19.10 46.35
C LEU A 75 26.49 -18.14 47.39
N GLN A 76 27.22 -17.83 48.46
CA GLN A 76 26.79 -16.87 49.48
C GLN A 76 26.50 -15.48 48.90
N ALA A 77 27.38 -14.96 48.03
CA ALA A 77 27.18 -13.65 47.40
C ALA A 77 25.97 -13.60 46.47
N PHE A 78 25.63 -14.70 45.82
CA PHE A 78 24.41 -14.83 45.01
C PHE A 78 23.15 -14.82 45.87
N ILE A 79 23.13 -15.61 46.95
CA ILE A 79 21.99 -15.65 47.87
C ILE A 79 21.75 -14.27 48.52
N SER A 80 22.79 -13.55 48.92
CA SER A 80 22.65 -12.17 49.44
C SER A 80 22.04 -11.22 48.41
N GLN A 81 22.41 -11.32 47.13
CA GLN A 81 21.84 -10.48 46.07
C GLN A 81 20.36 -10.81 45.80
N VAL A 82 19.98 -12.08 45.84
CA VAL A 82 18.58 -12.50 45.72
C VAL A 82 17.74 -11.91 46.86
N LYS A 83 18.21 -12.04 48.11
CA LYS A 83 17.51 -11.51 49.30
C LYS A 83 17.36 -9.99 49.31
N SER A 84 18.21 -9.26 48.59
CA SER A 84 18.12 -7.80 48.46
C SER A 84 17.01 -7.32 47.50
N LYS A 85 16.39 -8.23 46.73
CA LYS A 85 15.34 -7.89 45.76
C LYS A 85 13.93 -8.07 46.34
N PRO A 86 13.00 -7.16 46.09
CA PRO A 86 11.59 -7.32 46.46
C PRO A 86 10.97 -8.58 45.84
N GLY A 87 10.10 -9.28 46.59
CA GLY A 87 9.37 -10.45 46.09
C GLY A 87 10.17 -11.76 46.11
N HIS A 88 11.38 -11.76 46.67
CA HIS A 88 12.23 -12.96 46.76
C HIS A 88 11.62 -14.05 47.64
N GLU A 89 10.82 -13.65 48.64
CA GLU A 89 10.07 -14.51 49.56
C GLU A 89 9.08 -15.47 48.85
N ASN A 90 8.72 -15.18 47.60
CA ASN A 90 7.86 -16.03 46.77
C ASN A 90 8.60 -17.19 46.08
N TYR A 91 9.90 -17.31 46.33
CA TYR A 91 10.77 -18.27 45.67
C TYR A 91 11.70 -18.95 46.68
N ASP A 92 11.85 -20.27 46.55
CA ASP A 92 12.78 -21.05 47.34
C ASP A 92 14.05 -21.38 46.53
N PHE A 93 15.19 -21.00 47.12
CA PHE A 93 16.54 -21.19 46.60
C PHE A 93 17.35 -22.22 47.42
N SER A 94 16.72 -22.93 48.36
CA SER A 94 17.34 -23.94 49.23
C SER A 94 18.04 -25.05 48.44
N ASN A 95 17.55 -25.35 47.24
CA ASN A 95 18.09 -26.39 46.34
C ASN A 95 19.25 -25.91 45.45
N VAL A 96 19.65 -24.64 45.53
CA VAL A 96 20.75 -24.10 44.72
C VAL A 96 22.10 -24.62 45.24
N LYS A 97 22.72 -25.51 44.48
CA LYS A 97 24.08 -26.02 44.72
C LYS A 97 25.15 -25.03 44.23
N ASP A 98 26.40 -25.26 44.64
CA ASP A 98 27.55 -24.50 44.14
C ASP A 98 27.63 -24.54 42.61
N PHE A 99 27.81 -23.36 42.02
CA PHE A 99 27.96 -23.16 40.57
C PHE A 99 29.32 -22.53 40.24
N LYS A 100 29.87 -22.88 39.08
CA LYS A 100 31.21 -22.45 38.65
C LYS A 100 31.19 -21.06 38.01
N ASN A 101 30.10 -20.68 37.35
CA ASN A 101 29.91 -19.37 36.73
C ASN A 101 28.42 -18.94 36.72
N ASN A 102 28.17 -17.67 36.39
CA ASN A 102 26.82 -17.08 36.46
C ASN A 102 25.85 -17.50 35.34
N ARG A 103 26.27 -18.36 34.41
CA ARG A 103 25.44 -18.94 33.34
C ARG A 103 25.07 -20.39 33.61
N ASP A 104 25.66 -21.02 34.64
CA ASP A 104 25.29 -22.37 35.05
C ASP A 104 23.81 -22.42 35.44
N ILE A 105 23.15 -23.52 35.16
CA ILE A 105 21.73 -23.70 35.47
C ILE A 105 21.59 -24.18 36.92
N VAL A 106 20.71 -23.51 37.67
CA VAL A 106 20.38 -23.85 39.06
C VAL A 106 18.88 -24.11 39.21
N ASP A 107 18.54 -24.92 40.22
CA ASP A 107 17.18 -25.29 40.57
C ASP A 107 16.58 -24.26 41.52
N VAL A 108 15.40 -23.75 41.19
CA VAL A 108 14.64 -22.78 41.99
C VAL A 108 13.19 -23.21 42.02
N ILE A 109 12.50 -23.00 43.13
CA ILE A 109 11.07 -23.27 43.25
C ILE A 109 10.34 -21.94 43.33
N CYS A 110 9.31 -21.75 42.50
CA CYS A 110 8.32 -20.70 42.71
C CYS A 110 7.23 -21.27 43.62
N ASN A 111 6.89 -20.57 44.70
CA ASN A 111 5.91 -21.07 45.67
C ASN A 111 4.50 -21.22 45.06
N VAL A 112 4.24 -20.57 43.91
CA VAL A 112 2.95 -20.63 43.19
C VAL A 112 2.99 -21.64 42.04
N HIS A 113 4.05 -21.64 41.23
CA HIS A 113 4.11 -22.41 39.98
C HIS A 113 5.05 -23.62 40.01
N GLY A 114 5.68 -23.89 41.15
CA GLY A 114 6.54 -25.05 41.35
C GLY A 114 7.98 -24.90 40.81
N PRO A 115 8.70 -26.01 40.65
CA PRO A 115 10.13 -26.02 40.32
C PRO A 115 10.43 -25.56 38.89
N TYR A 116 11.53 -24.84 38.70
CA TYR A 116 12.06 -24.43 37.40
C TYR A 116 13.59 -24.27 37.41
N HIS A 117 14.17 -24.18 36.21
CA HIS A 117 15.61 -24.13 36.01
C HIS A 117 16.05 -22.84 35.30
N ARG A 118 16.97 -22.07 35.91
CA ARG A 118 17.49 -20.80 35.35
C ARG A 118 18.93 -20.54 35.76
N SER A 119 19.60 -19.63 35.05
CA SER A 119 20.93 -19.19 35.45
C SER A 119 20.89 -18.13 36.55
N PRO A 120 21.89 -18.07 37.46
CA PRO A 120 22.03 -16.98 38.43
C PRO A 120 21.94 -15.58 37.82
N ARG A 121 22.48 -15.41 36.61
CA ARG A 121 22.39 -14.15 35.86
C ARG A 121 20.95 -13.78 35.51
N ASP A 122 20.15 -14.73 35.04
CA ASP A 122 18.78 -14.47 34.60
C ASP A 122 17.84 -14.27 35.80
N ILE A 123 18.06 -15.04 36.87
CA ILE A 123 17.37 -14.88 38.16
C ILE A 123 17.56 -13.45 38.68
N LEU A 124 18.80 -12.98 38.72
CA LEU A 124 19.12 -11.62 39.18
C LEU A 124 18.75 -10.52 38.19
N ARG A 125 18.38 -10.82 36.94
CA ARG A 125 17.92 -9.80 35.98
C ARG A 125 16.41 -9.70 35.90
N SER A 126 15.71 -10.80 36.12
CA SER A 126 14.25 -10.84 36.07
C SER A 126 13.62 -10.16 37.29
N LYS A 127 12.48 -9.50 37.08
CA LYS A 127 11.57 -9.04 38.14
C LYS A 127 10.93 -10.22 38.87
N TYR A 128 10.73 -11.34 38.16
CA TYR A 128 10.05 -12.55 38.65
C TYR A 128 11.01 -13.73 38.83
N PHE A 129 12.29 -13.42 39.12
CA PHE A 129 13.37 -14.38 39.38
C PHE A 129 13.54 -15.49 38.33
N GLY A 130 12.98 -15.31 37.12
CA GLY A 130 13.09 -16.24 36.00
C GLY A 130 11.93 -17.23 35.85
N CYS A 131 10.92 -17.16 36.71
CA CYS A 131 9.65 -17.87 36.54
C CYS A 131 8.88 -17.32 35.34
N LYS A 132 8.59 -18.18 34.36
CA LYS A 132 7.86 -17.80 33.14
C LYS A 132 6.38 -17.56 33.41
N SER A 133 5.77 -18.35 34.30
CA SER A 133 4.34 -18.26 34.61
C SER A 133 3.99 -16.96 35.33
N CYS A 134 4.74 -16.57 36.38
CA CYS A 134 4.57 -15.26 37.01
C CYS A 134 4.73 -14.09 36.03
N LYS A 135 5.68 -14.20 35.07
CA LYS A 135 5.85 -13.18 34.03
C LYS A 135 4.60 -13.10 33.14
N LEU A 136 4.12 -14.23 32.64
CA LEU A 136 2.94 -14.32 31.79
C LEU A 136 1.67 -13.84 32.49
N GLU A 137 1.51 -14.14 33.79
CA GLU A 137 0.38 -13.65 34.59
C GLU A 137 0.43 -12.13 34.78
N SER A 138 1.62 -11.55 34.98
CA SER A 138 1.76 -10.10 35.03
C SER A 138 1.55 -9.41 33.68
N ASP A 139 1.77 -10.13 32.59
CA ASP A 139 1.54 -9.65 31.22
C ASP A 139 0.04 -9.74 30.83
N ARG A 140 -0.82 -10.38 31.65
CA ARG A 140 -2.29 -10.36 31.47
C ARG A 140 -2.83 -9.03 31.99
N HIS A 141 -3.17 -8.14 31.06
CA HIS A 141 -4.00 -6.97 31.39
C HIS A 141 -5.40 -7.44 31.80
N ASP A 142 -5.99 -6.83 32.83
CA ASP A 142 -7.41 -7.00 33.13
C ASP A 142 -8.25 -6.06 32.23
N THR A 143 -9.57 -6.27 32.21
CA THR A 143 -10.51 -5.42 31.45
C THR A 143 -10.33 -3.94 31.77
N THR A 144 -10.08 -3.60 33.04
CA THR A 144 -9.84 -2.21 33.49
C THR A 144 -8.62 -1.60 32.80
N THR A 145 -7.50 -2.30 32.75
CA THR A 145 -6.27 -1.83 32.12
C THR A 145 -6.43 -1.72 30.59
N PHE A 146 -7.16 -2.65 29.97
CA PHE A 146 -7.52 -2.57 28.55
C PHE A 146 -8.31 -1.29 28.24
N ILE A 147 -9.34 -0.99 29.04
CA ILE A 147 -10.21 0.18 28.86
C ILE A 147 -9.41 1.47 29.02
N GLN A 148 -8.59 1.59 30.06
CA GLN A 148 -7.76 2.78 30.28
C GLN A 148 -6.85 3.07 29.08
N ARG A 149 -6.07 2.07 28.64
CA ARG A 149 -5.12 2.25 27.52
C ARG A 149 -5.82 2.53 26.20
N SER A 150 -6.96 1.89 25.95
CA SER A 150 -7.75 2.13 24.75
C SER A 150 -8.38 3.52 24.76
N THR A 151 -8.78 4.02 25.94
CA THR A 151 -9.29 5.39 26.12
C THR A 151 -8.20 6.42 25.79
N GLU A 152 -6.99 6.23 26.31
CA GLU A 152 -5.83 7.08 26.01
C GLU A 152 -5.46 7.04 24.52
N ALA A 153 -5.38 5.84 23.91
CA ALA A 153 -4.98 5.68 22.51
C ALA A 153 -5.97 6.29 21.49
N HIS A 154 -7.23 6.48 21.89
CA HIS A 154 -8.28 7.03 21.04
C HIS A 154 -8.80 8.40 21.48
N ASP A 155 -8.11 9.07 22.41
CA ASP A 155 -8.51 10.39 22.94
C ASP A 155 -9.97 10.39 23.44
N GLY A 156 -10.39 9.32 24.11
CA GLY A 156 -11.75 9.18 24.65
C GLY A 156 -12.88 9.05 23.62
N ARG A 157 -12.58 8.72 22.35
CA ARG A 157 -13.58 8.63 21.26
C ARG A 157 -14.58 7.47 21.37
N TYR A 158 -14.32 6.47 22.22
CA TYR A 158 -15.13 5.25 22.33
C TYR A 158 -15.56 4.96 23.77
N LEU A 159 -16.68 4.24 23.90
CA LEU A 159 -17.22 3.75 25.17
C LEU A 159 -17.00 2.24 25.30
N TYR A 160 -16.93 1.74 26.53
CA TYR A 160 -16.54 0.36 26.85
C TYR A 160 -17.49 -0.31 27.86
N ASP A 161 -18.72 0.19 27.98
CA ASP A 161 -19.68 -0.22 29.02
C ASP A 161 -20.05 -1.71 28.95
N SER A 162 -19.87 -2.36 27.80
CA SER A 162 -20.13 -3.78 27.56
C SER A 162 -18.86 -4.57 27.19
N THR A 163 -17.67 -3.99 27.40
CA THR A 163 -16.40 -4.62 27.06
C THR A 163 -15.98 -5.64 28.11
N SER A 164 -15.72 -6.88 27.69
CA SER A 164 -15.02 -7.90 28.49
C SER A 164 -13.74 -8.30 27.78
N TYR A 165 -12.59 -8.22 28.46
CA TYR A 165 -11.28 -8.57 27.90
C TYR A 165 -10.67 -9.75 28.66
N GLU A 166 -10.33 -10.81 27.92
CA GLU A 166 -9.60 -11.96 28.46
C GLU A 166 -8.18 -12.08 27.86
N LYS A 167 -8.02 -11.88 26.55
CA LYS A 167 -6.74 -12.02 25.83
C LYS A 167 -6.56 -11.00 24.70
N SER A 168 -5.30 -10.71 24.37
CA SER A 168 -4.93 -9.70 23.38
C SER A 168 -5.34 -10.04 21.94
N HIS A 169 -5.38 -11.32 21.59
CA HIS A 169 -5.72 -11.84 20.25
C HIS A 169 -7.18 -12.25 20.09
N GLU A 170 -8.05 -11.80 21.00
CA GLU A 170 -9.50 -12.00 20.90
C GLU A 170 -10.20 -10.68 20.56
N LYS A 171 -11.41 -10.83 20.03
CA LYS A 171 -12.27 -9.68 19.72
C LYS A 171 -12.93 -9.18 20.98
N VAL A 172 -13.07 -7.88 21.09
CA VAL A 172 -13.78 -7.19 22.16
C VAL A 172 -14.81 -6.24 21.56
N GLN A 173 -15.94 -6.09 22.25
CA GLN A 173 -16.97 -5.13 21.86
C GLN A 173 -16.58 -3.72 22.34
N VAL A 174 -16.66 -2.75 21.45
CA VAL A 174 -16.39 -1.32 21.69
C VAL A 174 -17.55 -0.52 21.11
N THR A 175 -17.93 0.58 21.74
CA THR A 175 -19.08 1.39 21.31
C THR A 175 -18.64 2.75 20.79
N CYS A 176 -19.04 3.06 19.55
CA CYS A 176 -18.93 4.41 19.00
C CYS A 176 -20.17 5.22 19.42
N PRO A 177 -20.03 6.38 20.08
CA PRO A 177 -21.18 7.21 20.47
C PRO A 177 -22.10 7.60 19.30
N LYS A 178 -21.58 7.63 18.06
CA LYS A 178 -22.35 8.00 16.86
C LYS A 178 -22.99 6.81 16.13
N HIS A 179 -22.37 5.64 16.19
CA HIS A 179 -22.68 4.52 15.27
C HIS A 179 -22.91 3.18 15.98
N GLY A 180 -22.94 3.17 17.31
CA GLY A 180 -23.22 1.98 18.11
C GLY A 180 -22.03 1.05 18.30
N SER A 181 -22.32 -0.15 18.83
CA SER A 181 -21.33 -1.17 19.20
C SER A 181 -20.79 -1.94 18.00
N PHE A 182 -19.49 -2.21 17.99
CA PHE A 182 -18.78 -2.98 16.98
C PHE A 182 -17.64 -3.79 17.62
N GLU A 183 -17.15 -4.81 16.93
CA GLU A 183 -16.06 -5.65 17.43
C GLU A 183 -14.71 -5.23 16.85
N VAL A 184 -13.67 -5.26 17.69
CA VAL A 184 -12.28 -5.00 17.30
C VAL A 184 -11.36 -6.02 17.94
N MET A 185 -10.21 -6.26 17.31
CA MET A 185 -9.15 -7.05 17.91
C MET A 185 -8.47 -6.26 19.03
N ALA A 186 -8.40 -6.81 20.25
CA ALA A 186 -7.99 -6.04 21.43
C ALA A 186 -6.59 -5.42 21.30
N TYR A 187 -5.59 -6.18 20.81
CA TYR A 187 -4.23 -5.65 20.66
C TYR A 187 -4.14 -4.51 19.63
N ILE A 188 -4.95 -4.54 18.56
CA ILE A 188 -4.98 -3.50 17.53
C ILE A 188 -5.59 -2.22 18.12
N HIS A 189 -6.64 -2.38 18.93
CA HIS A 189 -7.36 -1.25 19.49
C HIS A 189 -6.52 -0.46 20.51
N VAL A 190 -5.83 -1.16 21.41
CA VAL A 190 -4.88 -0.55 22.38
C VAL A 190 -3.71 0.15 21.69
N ALA A 191 -3.34 -0.26 20.47
CA ALA A 191 -2.29 0.38 19.67
C ALA A 191 -2.78 1.64 18.92
N GLY A 192 -4.02 2.09 19.15
CA GLY A 192 -4.62 3.23 18.46
C GLY A 192 -5.28 2.89 17.12
N GLY A 193 -5.39 1.61 16.75
CA GLY A 193 -6.10 1.12 15.57
C GLY A 193 -7.54 0.67 15.86
N GLY A 194 -8.17 -0.06 14.92
CA GLY A 194 -9.50 -0.63 15.13
C GLY A 194 -10.58 0.45 15.31
N HIS A 195 -10.62 1.42 14.40
CA HIS A 195 -11.61 2.50 14.46
C HIS A 195 -13.02 2.02 14.07
N CYS A 196 -14.03 2.78 14.48
CA CYS A 196 -15.41 2.55 14.07
C CYS A 196 -15.51 2.48 12.54
N PRO A 197 -16.03 1.37 11.97
CA PRO A 197 -16.13 1.19 10.53
C PRO A 197 -17.00 2.24 9.83
N ALA A 198 -17.94 2.87 10.53
CA ALA A 198 -18.73 3.96 9.99
C ALA A 198 -18.01 5.32 10.04
N CYS A 199 -17.16 5.55 11.05
CA CYS A 199 -16.31 6.76 11.13
C CYS A 199 -15.09 6.69 10.21
N ASN A 200 -14.55 5.50 10.00
CA ASN A 200 -13.35 5.23 9.23
C ASN A 200 -13.50 3.89 8.50
N PRO A 201 -14.29 3.86 7.41
CA PRO A 201 -14.55 2.63 6.68
C PRO A 201 -13.25 2.12 6.04
N GLN A 202 -13.00 0.81 6.14
CA GLN A 202 -11.82 0.16 5.54
C GLN A 202 -11.80 0.29 4.01
N HIS A 203 -12.96 0.54 3.40
CA HIS A 203 -13.17 0.73 1.97
C HIS A 203 -13.98 2.00 1.74
N SER A 204 -13.85 2.62 0.56
CA SER A 204 -14.71 3.77 0.24
C SER A 204 -16.19 3.35 0.22
N SER A 205 -17.10 4.23 0.64
CA SER A 205 -18.55 3.95 0.61
C SER A 205 -19.03 3.57 -0.81
N GLY A 206 -18.42 4.18 -1.83
CA GLY A 206 -18.68 3.86 -3.24
C GLY A 206 -18.21 2.47 -3.64
N GLN A 207 -17.06 1.99 -3.14
CA GLN A 207 -16.61 0.62 -3.36
C GLN A 207 -17.59 -0.38 -2.74
N VAL A 208 -18.02 -0.18 -1.49
CA VAL A 208 -19.00 -1.08 -0.84
C VAL A 208 -20.33 -1.08 -1.59
N GLU A 209 -20.80 0.09 -2.03
CA GLU A 209 -22.02 0.19 -2.85
C GLU A 209 -21.90 -0.57 -4.18
N LEU A 210 -20.75 -0.45 -4.86
CA LEU A 210 -20.50 -1.13 -6.14
C LEU A 210 -20.41 -2.64 -5.97
N PHE A 211 -19.78 -3.11 -4.89
CA PHE A 211 -19.71 -4.52 -4.54
C PHE A 211 -21.12 -5.10 -4.31
N ASN A 212 -21.90 -4.47 -3.43
CA ASN A 212 -23.27 -4.90 -3.15
C ASN A 212 -24.14 -4.88 -4.41
N PHE A 213 -23.95 -3.89 -5.28
CA PHE A 213 -24.64 -3.80 -6.56
C PHE A 213 -24.34 -5.01 -7.46
N LEU A 214 -23.08 -5.43 -7.59
CA LEU A 214 -22.72 -6.60 -8.40
C LEU A 214 -23.29 -7.91 -7.82
N VAL A 215 -23.16 -8.12 -6.51
CA VAL A 215 -23.69 -9.31 -5.83
C VAL A 215 -25.20 -9.41 -6.00
N SER A 216 -25.93 -8.32 -5.74
CA SER A 216 -27.40 -8.27 -5.92
C SER A 216 -27.87 -8.42 -7.38
N ASN A 217 -26.98 -8.26 -8.36
CA ASN A 217 -27.26 -8.49 -9.77
C ASN A 217 -26.74 -9.86 -10.27
N GLY A 218 -26.49 -10.81 -9.36
CA GLY A 218 -26.17 -12.20 -9.72
C GLY A 218 -24.71 -12.45 -10.09
N VAL A 219 -23.78 -11.63 -9.60
CA VAL A 219 -22.33 -11.89 -9.68
C VAL A 219 -21.83 -12.33 -8.30
N GLU A 220 -22.26 -13.52 -7.88
CA GLU A 220 -22.06 -14.02 -6.51
C GLU A 220 -20.59 -14.32 -6.17
N ASP A 221 -19.77 -14.62 -7.18
CA ASP A 221 -18.32 -14.86 -7.01
C ASP A 221 -17.49 -13.58 -6.85
N THR A 222 -18.15 -12.42 -6.72
CA THR A 222 -17.49 -11.13 -6.54
C THR A 222 -16.72 -11.11 -5.22
N GLN A 223 -15.45 -10.72 -5.28
CA GLN A 223 -14.54 -10.57 -4.16
C GLN A 223 -14.19 -9.09 -3.99
N MET A 224 -14.07 -8.63 -2.75
CA MET A 224 -13.61 -7.28 -2.42
C MET A 224 -12.15 -7.32 -1.98
N GLY A 225 -11.33 -6.37 -2.48
CA GLY A 225 -9.91 -6.27 -2.15
C GLY A 225 -9.08 -7.47 -2.61
N PHE A 226 -9.37 -8.02 -3.79
CA PHE A 226 -8.66 -9.17 -4.33
C PHE A 226 -7.19 -8.82 -4.58
N ARG A 227 -6.25 -9.52 -3.93
CA ARG A 227 -4.83 -9.28 -4.11
C ARG A 227 -4.21 -10.29 -5.06
N ASP A 228 -3.80 -9.80 -6.22
CA ASP A 228 -2.86 -10.52 -7.07
C ASP A 228 -1.42 -10.20 -6.64
N PHE A 229 -0.72 -11.24 -6.19
CA PHE A 229 0.67 -11.12 -5.76
C PHE A 229 1.67 -11.16 -6.93
N GLN A 230 1.20 -11.42 -8.15
CA GLN A 230 2.11 -11.63 -9.28
C GLN A 230 2.52 -10.31 -9.93
N ASN A 231 1.61 -9.35 -10.19
CA ASN A 231 1.99 -8.04 -10.77
C ASN A 231 0.93 -6.92 -10.70
N ILE A 232 -0.35 -7.21 -10.45
CA ILE A 232 -1.42 -6.19 -10.55
C ILE A 232 -1.57 -5.39 -9.25
N GLY A 233 -1.30 -6.03 -8.12
CA GLY A 233 -1.63 -5.51 -6.79
C GLY A 233 -3.07 -5.84 -6.39
N GLU A 234 -3.63 -5.04 -5.49
CA GLU A 234 -5.02 -5.18 -5.06
C GLU A 234 -5.97 -4.67 -6.14
N ILE A 235 -7.00 -5.45 -6.50
CA ILE A 235 -8.16 -5.04 -7.29
C ILE A 235 -9.32 -4.84 -6.32
N ASP A 236 -9.93 -3.65 -6.33
CA ASP A 236 -10.97 -3.30 -5.35
C ASP A 236 -12.14 -4.27 -5.35
N ILE A 237 -12.60 -4.68 -6.55
CA ILE A 237 -13.69 -5.62 -6.75
C ILE A 237 -13.39 -6.53 -7.93
N TYR A 238 -13.47 -7.86 -7.77
CA TYR A 238 -13.09 -8.82 -8.80
C TYR A 238 -14.03 -10.04 -8.86
N SER A 239 -14.43 -10.46 -10.07
CA SER A 239 -15.16 -11.72 -10.32
C SER A 239 -14.24 -12.70 -11.07
N PRO A 240 -13.76 -13.76 -10.40
CA PRO A 240 -12.87 -14.75 -11.02
C PRO A 240 -13.48 -15.47 -12.23
N SER A 241 -14.75 -15.88 -12.14
CA SER A 241 -15.44 -16.60 -13.22
C SER A 241 -15.57 -15.77 -14.50
N ARG A 242 -15.67 -14.44 -14.36
CA ARG A 242 -15.80 -13.50 -15.48
C ARG A 242 -14.48 -12.87 -15.89
N LYS A 243 -13.38 -13.11 -15.15
CA LYS A 243 -12.08 -12.46 -15.32
C LYS A 243 -12.21 -10.95 -15.51
N THR A 244 -13.09 -10.32 -14.72
CA THR A 244 -13.41 -8.90 -14.83
C THR A 244 -13.36 -8.27 -13.45
N GLY A 245 -12.64 -7.15 -13.35
CA GLY A 245 -12.46 -6.38 -12.12
C GLY A 245 -12.84 -4.91 -12.29
N VAL A 246 -13.11 -4.24 -11.17
CA VAL A 246 -13.45 -2.83 -11.09
C VAL A 246 -12.59 -2.18 -10.01
N GLU A 247 -12.00 -1.04 -10.36
CA GLU A 247 -11.34 -0.09 -9.47
C GLU A 247 -12.29 1.06 -9.17
N PHE A 248 -12.45 1.39 -7.90
CA PHE A 248 -13.16 2.58 -7.46
C PHE A 248 -12.15 3.67 -7.12
N ASP A 249 -11.84 4.52 -8.10
CA ASP A 249 -10.79 5.53 -7.99
C ASP A 249 -11.32 6.80 -7.29
N GLY A 250 -11.13 6.88 -5.96
CA GLY A 250 -11.39 8.09 -5.18
C GLY A 250 -10.56 9.28 -5.67
N LEU A 251 -11.18 10.43 -5.96
CA LEU A 251 -10.51 11.52 -6.69
C LEU A 251 -9.28 12.08 -5.98
N TYR A 252 -9.34 12.18 -4.64
CA TYR A 252 -8.23 12.66 -3.83
C TYR A 252 -7.06 11.68 -3.82
N TRP A 253 -7.34 10.42 -3.45
CA TRP A 253 -6.33 9.36 -3.30
C TRP A 253 -5.70 8.91 -4.63
N HIS A 254 -6.40 9.11 -5.75
CA HIS A 254 -5.89 8.80 -7.09
C HIS A 254 -5.34 10.03 -7.81
N SER A 255 -5.24 11.17 -7.12
CA SER A 255 -4.61 12.37 -7.67
C SER A 255 -3.08 12.25 -7.74
N ASP A 256 -2.48 13.19 -8.46
CA ASP A 256 -1.04 13.33 -8.66
C ASP A 256 -0.27 13.80 -7.42
N ILE A 257 -0.96 13.88 -6.29
CA ILE A 257 -0.39 13.96 -4.94
C ILE A 257 0.13 12.57 -4.51
N PHE A 258 -0.60 11.50 -4.83
CA PHE A 258 -0.33 10.14 -4.33
C PHE A 258 0.03 9.14 -5.42
N LYS A 259 -0.41 9.36 -6.66
CA LYS A 259 -0.24 8.43 -7.78
C LYS A 259 0.55 9.07 -8.91
N ASP A 260 1.42 8.29 -9.53
CA ASP A 260 2.14 8.74 -10.72
C ASP A 260 1.21 8.83 -11.94
N LYS A 261 1.65 9.56 -12.95
CA LYS A 261 0.91 9.78 -14.21
C LYS A 261 0.44 8.47 -14.87
N THR A 262 1.23 7.40 -14.76
CA THR A 262 1.01 6.14 -15.46
C THR A 262 0.37 5.07 -14.58
N TYR A 263 0.03 5.37 -13.33
CA TYR A 263 -0.50 4.42 -12.36
C TYR A 263 -1.68 3.60 -12.89
N HIS A 264 -2.78 4.27 -13.27
CA HIS A 264 -4.00 3.59 -13.74
C HIS A 264 -3.75 2.81 -15.03
N LEU A 265 -2.99 3.39 -15.97
CA LEU A 265 -2.63 2.72 -17.23
C LEU A 265 -1.78 1.47 -16.99
N ASN A 266 -0.77 1.54 -16.13
CA ASN A 266 0.08 0.39 -15.82
C ASN A 266 -0.72 -0.71 -15.14
N LYS A 267 -1.63 -0.35 -14.22
CA LYS A 267 -2.54 -1.31 -13.59
C LYS A 267 -3.46 -1.99 -14.61
N THR A 268 -4.07 -1.20 -15.51
CA THR A 268 -4.88 -1.73 -16.62
C THR A 268 -4.08 -2.67 -17.52
N ARG A 269 -2.83 -2.31 -17.87
CA ARG A 269 -1.93 -3.14 -18.70
C ARG A 269 -1.55 -4.43 -18.00
N ASN A 270 -1.21 -4.37 -16.71
CA ASN A 270 -0.85 -5.56 -15.92
C ASN A 270 -2.05 -6.51 -15.81
N ALA A 271 -3.24 -5.99 -15.51
CA ALA A 271 -4.46 -6.79 -15.49
C ALA A 271 -4.75 -7.43 -16.86
N THR A 272 -4.58 -6.67 -17.95
CA THR A 272 -4.78 -7.18 -19.31
C THR A 272 -3.81 -8.32 -19.65
N LYS A 273 -2.55 -8.26 -19.20
CA LYS A 273 -1.56 -9.33 -19.39
C LYS A 273 -1.98 -10.65 -18.72
N GLU A 274 -2.60 -10.56 -17.55
CA GLU A 274 -3.18 -11.71 -16.85
C GLU A 274 -4.55 -12.15 -17.41
N GLY A 275 -4.98 -11.56 -18.53
CA GLY A 275 -6.27 -11.86 -19.14
C GLY A 275 -7.48 -11.32 -18.37
N ILE A 276 -7.26 -10.36 -17.47
CA ILE A 276 -8.30 -9.70 -16.67
C ILE A 276 -8.72 -8.41 -17.36
N ARG A 277 -10.04 -8.23 -17.54
CA ARG A 277 -10.62 -6.95 -17.93
C ARG A 277 -10.77 -6.06 -16.70
N LEU A 278 -9.94 -5.02 -16.58
CA LEU A 278 -10.03 -4.03 -15.49
C LEU A 278 -10.81 -2.78 -15.94
N ILE A 279 -11.75 -2.34 -15.12
CA ILE A 279 -12.54 -1.12 -15.33
C ILE A 279 -12.20 -0.12 -14.25
N HIS A 280 -12.02 1.15 -14.62
CA HIS A 280 -11.76 2.24 -13.69
C HIS A 280 -12.97 3.16 -13.59
N VAL A 281 -13.57 3.25 -12.40
CA VAL A 281 -14.71 4.12 -12.09
C VAL A 281 -14.24 5.24 -11.20
N PHE A 282 -14.23 6.46 -11.71
CA PHE A 282 -13.84 7.61 -10.89
C PHE A 282 -15.01 8.01 -9.99
N GLU A 283 -14.70 8.43 -8.76
CA GLU A 283 -15.71 8.72 -7.73
C GLU A 283 -16.82 9.68 -8.19
N ASP A 284 -16.48 10.75 -8.93
CA ASP A 284 -17.48 11.70 -9.46
C ASP A 284 -18.40 11.08 -10.52
N GLU A 285 -17.91 10.11 -11.30
CA GLU A 285 -18.73 9.37 -12.26
C GLU A 285 -19.78 8.53 -11.52
N TRP A 286 -19.37 7.85 -10.44
CA TRP A 286 -20.30 7.09 -9.60
C TRP A 286 -21.31 7.98 -8.88
N VAL A 287 -20.88 9.14 -8.37
CA VAL A 287 -21.75 10.08 -7.65
C VAL A 287 -22.74 10.77 -8.60
N LEU A 288 -22.28 11.25 -9.76
CA LEU A 288 -23.09 12.09 -10.65
C LEU A 288 -23.81 11.31 -11.76
N LYS A 289 -23.31 10.13 -12.13
CA LYS A 289 -23.78 9.33 -13.27
C LYS A 289 -23.95 7.85 -12.92
N LYS A 290 -24.33 7.58 -11.67
CA LYS A 290 -24.44 6.24 -11.06
C LYS A 290 -25.11 5.21 -11.98
N ASP A 291 -26.28 5.52 -12.53
CA ASP A 291 -27.03 4.56 -13.36
C ASP A 291 -26.33 4.24 -14.68
N ILE A 292 -25.60 5.20 -15.25
CA ILE A 292 -24.78 4.97 -16.45
C ILE A 292 -23.63 4.03 -16.09
N CYS A 293 -22.92 4.29 -14.97
CA CYS A 293 -21.86 3.42 -14.48
C CYS A 293 -22.37 2.00 -14.23
N LYS A 294 -23.48 1.85 -13.50
CA LYS A 294 -24.16 0.56 -13.24
C LYS A 294 -24.46 -0.19 -14.54
N SER A 295 -25.04 0.49 -15.53
CA SER A 295 -25.31 -0.11 -16.84
C SER A 295 -24.05 -0.57 -17.58
N MET A 296 -22.99 0.25 -17.58
CA MET A 296 -21.72 -0.08 -18.24
C MET A 296 -21.00 -1.24 -17.55
N ILE A 297 -21.01 -1.27 -16.22
CA ILE A 297 -20.43 -2.34 -15.41
C ILE A 297 -21.19 -3.64 -15.66
N LEU A 298 -22.52 -3.67 -15.54
CA LEU A 298 -23.29 -4.88 -15.84
C LEU A 298 -23.06 -5.37 -17.27
N ASN A 299 -22.95 -4.47 -18.25
CA ASN A 299 -22.60 -4.87 -19.61
C ASN A 299 -21.22 -5.52 -19.68
N ALA A 300 -20.21 -4.97 -19.02
CA ALA A 300 -18.86 -5.53 -19.00
C ALA A 300 -18.79 -6.89 -18.30
N PHE A 301 -19.62 -7.10 -17.28
CA PHE A 301 -19.80 -8.38 -16.61
C PHE A 301 -20.74 -9.34 -17.38
N GLY A 302 -21.35 -8.92 -18.49
CA GLY A 302 -22.27 -9.76 -19.27
C GLY A 302 -23.69 -9.92 -18.68
N MET A 303 -24.04 -9.05 -17.74
CA MET A 303 -25.27 -9.04 -16.93
C MET A 303 -26.24 -7.92 -17.30
N SER A 304 -26.20 -7.40 -18.54
CA SER A 304 -27.21 -6.44 -19.00
C SER A 304 -28.61 -7.06 -18.91
N ALA A 305 -29.54 -6.33 -18.30
CA ALA A 305 -30.92 -6.77 -18.05
C ALA A 305 -31.67 -7.14 -19.34
N THR A 306 -31.57 -6.30 -20.37
CA THR A 306 -32.29 -6.49 -21.62
C THR A 306 -31.32 -6.79 -22.76
N LYS A 307 -31.54 -7.88 -23.49
CA LYS A 307 -30.76 -8.28 -24.66
C LYS A 307 -31.60 -8.17 -25.92
N ASN A 308 -31.29 -7.16 -26.74
CA ASN A 308 -31.97 -6.94 -28.02
C ASN A 308 -31.03 -7.35 -29.16
N HIS A 309 -31.60 -7.78 -30.28
CA HIS A 309 -30.81 -8.03 -31.48
C HIS A 309 -31.01 -6.89 -32.46
N ALA A 310 -29.90 -6.31 -32.92
CA ALA A 310 -29.94 -5.19 -33.85
C ALA A 310 -30.78 -5.51 -35.08
N ARG A 311 -30.79 -6.74 -35.60
CA ARG A 311 -31.59 -7.15 -36.78
C ARG A 311 -33.09 -6.86 -36.67
N LYS A 312 -33.64 -6.82 -35.45
CA LYS A 312 -35.07 -6.52 -35.19
C LYS A 312 -35.37 -5.01 -35.13
N CYS A 313 -34.34 -4.17 -35.18
CA CYS A 313 -34.50 -2.73 -35.06
C CYS A 313 -34.66 -2.05 -36.42
N LEU A 314 -35.18 -0.82 -36.43
CA LEU A 314 -35.16 0.08 -37.59
C LEU A 314 -34.02 1.08 -37.44
N ILE A 315 -33.29 1.39 -38.52
CA ILE A 315 -32.28 2.45 -38.53
C ILE A 315 -32.97 3.75 -38.96
N LYS A 316 -32.78 4.83 -38.20
CA LYS A 316 -33.27 6.17 -38.58
C LYS A 316 -32.25 7.24 -38.19
N GLU A 317 -32.26 8.37 -38.89
CA GLU A 317 -31.58 9.56 -38.40
C GLU A 317 -32.27 10.12 -37.16
N VAL A 318 -31.49 10.68 -36.25
CA VAL A 318 -31.98 11.27 -35.00
C VAL A 318 -31.63 12.75 -34.99
N ASP A 319 -32.60 13.61 -34.68
CA ASP A 319 -32.37 15.04 -34.59
C ASP A 319 -31.40 15.39 -33.45
N SER A 320 -30.84 16.61 -33.49
CA SER A 320 -29.81 17.02 -32.53
C SER A 320 -30.31 17.11 -31.08
N LYS A 321 -31.58 17.44 -30.87
CA LYS A 321 -32.15 17.57 -29.52
C LYS A 321 -32.30 16.19 -28.90
N SER A 322 -32.96 15.27 -29.61
CA SER A 322 -33.20 13.90 -29.15
C SER A 322 -31.89 13.13 -28.94
N ALA A 323 -30.93 13.25 -29.86
CA ALA A 323 -29.61 12.64 -29.70
C ALA A 323 -28.86 13.20 -28.48
N GLY A 324 -28.98 14.51 -28.22
CA GLY A 324 -28.37 15.14 -27.06
C GLY A 324 -28.93 14.58 -25.74
N ILE A 325 -30.26 14.51 -25.62
CA ILE A 325 -30.94 13.94 -24.45
C ILE A 325 -30.52 12.49 -24.24
N PHE A 326 -30.52 11.69 -25.32
CA PHE A 326 -30.12 10.29 -25.24
C PHE A 326 -28.68 10.12 -24.76
N LEU A 327 -27.74 10.92 -25.27
CA LEU A 327 -26.34 10.87 -24.83
C LEU A 327 -26.15 11.29 -23.38
N ASP A 328 -26.83 12.34 -22.91
CA ASP A 328 -26.73 12.79 -21.52
C ASP A 328 -27.25 11.72 -20.54
N GLN A 329 -28.28 10.97 -20.94
CA GLN A 329 -28.88 9.92 -20.12
C GLN A 329 -28.14 8.58 -20.18
N ASN A 330 -27.40 8.29 -21.25
CA ASN A 330 -26.88 6.93 -21.52
C ASN A 330 -25.37 6.85 -21.78
N HIS A 331 -24.67 7.96 -22.04
CA HIS A 331 -23.25 7.96 -22.34
C HIS A 331 -22.45 8.66 -21.22
N ILE A 332 -21.37 8.04 -20.73
CA ILE A 332 -20.60 8.58 -19.60
C ILE A 332 -20.02 9.98 -19.87
N GLN A 333 -19.62 10.24 -21.10
CA GLN A 333 -19.14 11.56 -21.56
C GLN A 333 -20.26 12.57 -21.89
N GLY A 334 -21.53 12.16 -21.85
CA GLY A 334 -22.69 13.00 -22.20
C GLY A 334 -22.73 13.45 -23.66
N ARG A 335 -23.56 14.46 -23.91
CA ARG A 335 -23.80 15.04 -25.23
C ARG A 335 -22.54 15.60 -25.87
N CYS A 336 -22.48 15.53 -27.19
CA CYS A 336 -21.44 16.19 -27.99
C CYS A 336 -22.04 16.83 -29.26
N PRO A 337 -21.45 17.93 -29.75
CA PRO A 337 -21.78 18.44 -31.08
C PRO A 337 -21.46 17.40 -32.15
N SER A 338 -22.42 17.08 -33.00
CA SER A 338 -22.27 16.12 -34.10
C SER A 338 -22.96 16.65 -35.36
N LYS A 339 -22.55 16.13 -36.52
CA LYS A 339 -23.17 16.48 -37.80
C LYS A 339 -24.20 15.43 -38.22
N LEU A 340 -23.88 14.16 -37.99
CA LEU A 340 -24.72 13.02 -38.37
C LEU A 340 -24.96 12.12 -37.15
N ARG A 341 -26.19 11.60 -37.02
CA ARG A 341 -26.67 10.86 -35.85
C ARG A 341 -27.56 9.72 -36.33
N LEU A 342 -27.12 8.48 -36.15
CA LEU A 342 -27.88 7.30 -36.53
C LEU A 342 -28.35 6.56 -35.29
N GLY A 343 -29.65 6.29 -35.23
CA GLY A 343 -30.31 5.56 -34.16
C GLY A 343 -30.82 4.20 -34.60
N LEU A 344 -30.80 3.23 -33.68
CA LEU A 344 -31.59 2.00 -33.79
C LEU A 344 -32.85 2.12 -32.95
N PHE A 345 -33.98 1.79 -33.55
CA PHE A 345 -35.29 1.82 -32.91
C PHE A 345 -35.86 0.40 -32.77
N HIS A 346 -36.24 0.01 -31.56
CA HIS A 346 -36.98 -1.22 -31.28
C HIS A 346 -38.36 -0.82 -30.76
N ASP A 347 -39.44 -1.26 -31.39
CA ASP A 347 -40.82 -0.88 -31.03
C ASP A 347 -41.01 0.65 -30.85
N SER A 348 -40.42 1.43 -31.77
CA SER A 348 -40.39 2.91 -31.75
C SER A 348 -39.55 3.57 -30.65
N GLU A 349 -38.91 2.80 -29.77
CA GLU A 349 -37.97 3.31 -28.77
C GLU A 349 -36.54 3.35 -29.32
N LEU A 350 -35.83 4.47 -29.11
CA LEU A 350 -34.41 4.58 -29.46
C LEU A 350 -33.57 3.74 -28.49
N VAL A 351 -32.99 2.64 -28.97
CA VAL A 351 -32.22 1.69 -28.13
C VAL A 351 -30.71 1.77 -28.33
N SER A 352 -30.22 2.41 -29.39
CA SER A 352 -28.79 2.68 -29.60
C SER A 352 -28.58 3.89 -30.49
N LEU A 353 -27.50 4.63 -30.25
CA LEU A 353 -27.16 5.85 -30.98
C LEU A 353 -25.68 5.86 -31.34
N MET A 354 -25.36 6.22 -32.57
CA MET A 354 -24.00 6.46 -33.05
C MET A 354 -23.93 7.84 -33.71
N THR A 355 -22.95 8.65 -33.32
CA THR A 355 -22.81 10.03 -33.81
C THR A 355 -21.47 10.25 -34.49
N PHE A 356 -21.49 11.08 -35.53
CA PHE A 356 -20.34 11.39 -36.36
C PHE A 356 -20.19 12.89 -36.56
N GLY A 357 -18.95 13.34 -36.72
CA GLY A 357 -18.64 14.74 -37.01
C GLY A 357 -17.32 14.91 -37.72
N SER A 358 -16.98 16.16 -38.01
CA SER A 358 -15.64 16.51 -38.50
C SER A 358 -14.61 16.36 -37.37
N ARG A 359 -13.34 16.11 -37.73
CA ARG A 359 -12.25 16.05 -36.73
C ARG A 359 -12.24 17.31 -35.88
N ARG A 360 -12.07 17.13 -34.57
CA ARG A 360 -12.09 18.23 -33.59
C ARG A 360 -10.92 19.20 -33.82
N ILE A 361 -11.25 20.45 -34.19
CA ILE A 361 -10.29 21.54 -34.47
C ILE A 361 -9.41 21.83 -33.25
N CYS A 362 -9.96 21.69 -32.04
CA CYS A 362 -9.24 21.91 -30.77
C CYS A 362 -8.07 20.93 -30.51
N LEU A 363 -7.91 19.90 -31.35
CA LEU A 363 -6.76 18.99 -31.35
C LEU A 363 -5.80 19.26 -32.52
N GLY A 364 -5.86 20.44 -33.13
CA GLY A 364 -4.98 20.86 -34.24
C GLY A 364 -5.29 20.21 -35.59
N SER A 365 -6.46 19.58 -35.74
CA SER A 365 -6.85 18.91 -36.99
C SER A 365 -7.62 19.84 -37.92
N LYS A 366 -7.21 19.92 -39.19
CA LYS A 366 -8.02 20.57 -40.25
C LYS A 366 -9.05 19.57 -40.79
N PRO A 367 -10.34 19.95 -40.95
CA PRO A 367 -11.33 19.07 -41.55
C PRO A 367 -10.95 18.79 -43.01
N LYS A 368 -10.96 17.52 -43.38
CA LYS A 368 -10.73 17.06 -44.76
C LYS A 368 -12.01 16.43 -45.30
N ARG A 369 -12.31 16.68 -46.58
CA ARG A 369 -13.48 16.09 -47.25
C ARG A 369 -13.37 14.56 -47.20
N GLY A 370 -14.45 13.90 -46.80
CA GLY A 370 -14.48 12.44 -46.66
C GLY A 370 -13.84 11.88 -45.38
N GLU A 371 -13.28 12.71 -44.48
CA GLU A 371 -12.80 12.27 -43.17
C GLU A 371 -13.83 12.55 -42.06
N TYR A 372 -14.16 11.51 -41.29
CA TYR A 372 -15.10 11.58 -40.18
C TYR A 372 -14.46 11.11 -38.86
N GLU A 373 -14.96 11.63 -37.75
CA GLU A 373 -14.74 11.09 -36.41
C GLU A 373 -16.04 10.44 -35.92
N LEU A 374 -15.97 9.18 -35.48
CA LEU A 374 -17.04 8.58 -34.69
C LEU A 374 -16.90 9.15 -33.28
N LEU A 375 -17.85 10.00 -32.90
CA LEU A 375 -17.75 10.82 -31.68
C LEU A 375 -18.26 10.08 -30.46
N ARG A 376 -19.44 9.45 -30.56
CA ARG A 376 -20.10 8.73 -29.47
C ARG A 376 -20.85 7.54 -30.02
N TYR A 377 -20.83 6.45 -29.26
CA TYR A 377 -21.68 5.30 -29.46
C TYR A 377 -22.13 4.78 -28.10
N CYS A 378 -23.43 4.58 -27.90
CA CYS A 378 -23.97 3.93 -26.72
C CYS A 378 -25.31 3.26 -27.01
N SER A 379 -25.66 2.29 -26.18
CA SER A 379 -27.00 1.72 -26.09
C SER A 379 -27.77 2.35 -24.94
N LEU A 380 -29.08 2.17 -24.93
CA LEU A 380 -29.95 2.55 -23.81
C LEU A 380 -29.46 1.86 -22.52
N LYS A 381 -29.45 2.57 -21.40
CA LYS A 381 -29.05 2.02 -20.10
C LYS A 381 -29.82 0.74 -19.78
N GLY A 382 -29.12 -0.29 -19.31
CA GLY A 382 -29.68 -1.61 -19.02
C GLY A 382 -29.78 -2.53 -20.25
N HIS A 383 -29.59 -2.01 -21.47
CA HIS A 383 -29.69 -2.79 -22.70
C HIS A 383 -28.32 -3.17 -23.27
N ASN A 384 -28.24 -4.39 -23.79
CA ASN A 384 -27.20 -4.83 -24.70
C ASN A 384 -27.83 -5.13 -26.06
N VAL A 385 -27.59 -4.25 -27.04
CA VAL A 385 -28.15 -4.42 -28.40
C VAL A 385 -27.11 -5.09 -29.29
N ILE A 386 -27.19 -6.42 -29.40
CA ILE A 386 -26.21 -7.26 -30.09
C ILE A 386 -26.13 -6.90 -31.58
N GLY A 387 -24.93 -6.58 -32.06
CA GLY A 387 -24.66 -6.21 -33.46
C GLY A 387 -25.02 -4.76 -33.82
N SER A 388 -25.41 -3.93 -32.85
CA SER A 388 -25.87 -2.57 -33.12
C SER A 388 -24.77 -1.66 -33.66
N ALA A 389 -23.58 -1.69 -33.05
CA ALA A 389 -22.41 -0.93 -33.53
C ALA A 389 -22.12 -1.21 -35.01
N SER A 390 -21.94 -2.48 -35.38
CA SER A 390 -21.65 -2.90 -36.75
C SER A 390 -22.74 -2.51 -37.73
N ARG A 391 -24.01 -2.65 -37.34
CA ARG A 391 -25.15 -2.33 -38.21
C ARG A 391 -25.24 -0.82 -38.47
N LEU A 392 -25.11 0.00 -37.43
CA LEU A 392 -25.11 1.46 -37.56
C LEU A 392 -23.92 1.94 -38.38
N PHE A 393 -22.73 1.39 -38.13
CA PHE A 393 -21.52 1.78 -38.85
C PHE A 393 -21.55 1.36 -40.32
N LYS A 394 -22.03 0.15 -40.63
CA LYS A 394 -22.22 -0.30 -42.01
C LYS A 394 -23.17 0.64 -42.77
N HIS A 395 -24.33 0.95 -42.17
CA HIS A 395 -25.27 1.90 -42.76
C HIS A 395 -24.66 3.29 -42.95
N PHE A 396 -23.83 3.76 -42.01
CA PHE A 396 -23.09 5.01 -42.18
C PHE A 396 -22.16 4.96 -43.40
N VAL A 397 -21.36 3.91 -43.54
CA VAL A 397 -20.39 3.75 -44.63
C VAL A 397 -21.09 3.71 -45.99
N GLU A 398 -22.18 2.94 -46.13
CA GLU A 398 -22.92 2.78 -47.38
C GLU A 398 -23.52 4.11 -47.87
N ASN A 399 -24.09 4.90 -46.96
CA ASN A 399 -24.79 6.14 -47.31
C ASN A 399 -23.87 7.36 -47.42
N ASN A 400 -22.75 7.39 -46.69
CA ASN A 400 -21.86 8.57 -46.65
C ASN A 400 -20.56 8.39 -47.43
N ARG A 401 -20.21 7.15 -47.80
CA ARG A 401 -18.97 6.79 -48.53
C ARG A 401 -17.73 7.51 -47.97
N PRO A 402 -17.47 7.43 -46.64
CA PRO A 402 -16.34 8.12 -46.03
C PRO A 402 -15.04 7.56 -46.59
N ALA A 403 -14.05 8.40 -46.86
CA ALA A 403 -12.70 7.93 -47.18
C ALA A 403 -12.01 7.33 -45.94
N LYS A 404 -12.26 7.95 -44.78
CA LYS A 404 -11.64 7.57 -43.50
C LYS A 404 -12.54 7.90 -42.32
N VAL A 405 -12.56 7.01 -41.32
CA VAL A 405 -13.20 7.25 -40.02
C VAL A 405 -12.19 7.01 -38.91
N THR A 406 -12.09 7.96 -37.97
CA THR A 406 -11.26 7.81 -36.76
C THR A 406 -12.15 7.68 -35.54
N SER A 407 -11.76 6.86 -34.56
CA SER A 407 -12.39 6.82 -33.25
C SER A 407 -11.37 6.58 -32.14
N TYR A 408 -11.80 6.80 -30.90
CA TYR A 408 -10.99 6.61 -29.70
C TYR A 408 -11.72 5.70 -28.71
N CYS A 409 -11.00 4.74 -28.14
CA CYS A 409 -11.48 3.89 -27.04
C CYS A 409 -10.83 4.34 -25.74
N ASP A 410 -11.63 4.81 -24.78
CA ASP A 410 -11.17 5.09 -23.42
C ASP A 410 -10.79 3.76 -22.74
N LEU A 411 -9.52 3.62 -22.36
CA LEU A 411 -8.98 2.38 -21.79
C LEU A 411 -9.51 2.08 -20.38
N ARG A 412 -10.11 3.07 -19.70
CA ARG A 412 -10.78 2.85 -18.41
C ARG A 412 -12.01 1.96 -18.53
N TRP A 413 -12.67 1.97 -19.69
CA TRP A 413 -13.99 1.33 -19.88
C TRP A 413 -13.98 0.26 -20.98
N GLY A 414 -13.24 0.51 -22.06
CA GLY A 414 -13.34 -0.27 -23.30
C GLY A 414 -12.06 -1.00 -23.65
N THR A 415 -12.22 -2.15 -24.30
CA THR A 415 -11.11 -3.01 -24.77
C THR A 415 -10.74 -2.77 -26.24
N GLY A 416 -11.52 -1.97 -26.97
CA GLY A 416 -11.33 -1.73 -28.41
C GLY A 416 -11.98 -2.76 -29.34
N LYS A 417 -12.40 -3.93 -28.83
CA LYS A 417 -12.98 -5.03 -29.65
C LYS A 417 -14.13 -4.61 -30.57
N VAL A 418 -14.99 -3.67 -30.13
CA VAL A 418 -16.09 -3.15 -30.95
C VAL A 418 -15.61 -2.51 -32.25
N TYR A 419 -14.46 -1.83 -32.22
CA TYR A 419 -13.87 -1.19 -33.40
C TYR A 419 -13.25 -2.23 -34.35
N GLU A 420 -12.59 -3.25 -33.81
CA GLU A 420 -12.04 -4.37 -34.58
C GLU A 420 -13.14 -5.12 -35.35
N ILE A 421 -14.26 -5.40 -34.69
CA ILE A 421 -15.46 -6.02 -35.31
C ILE A 421 -16.01 -5.15 -36.45
N MET A 422 -15.94 -3.82 -36.32
CA MET A 422 -16.35 -2.87 -37.38
C MET A 422 -15.30 -2.70 -38.48
N GLY A 423 -14.18 -3.44 -38.44
CA GLY A 423 -13.12 -3.39 -39.43
C GLY A 423 -12.13 -2.23 -39.26
N PHE A 424 -12.13 -1.54 -38.11
CA PHE A 424 -11.11 -0.55 -37.80
C PHE A 424 -9.79 -1.25 -37.44
N LYS A 425 -8.68 -0.55 -37.71
CA LYS A 425 -7.33 -0.95 -37.28
C LYS A 425 -6.86 -0.08 -36.12
N LYS A 426 -6.28 -0.69 -35.07
CA LYS A 426 -5.58 0.05 -34.01
C LYS A 426 -4.36 0.74 -34.63
N ILE A 427 -4.24 2.05 -34.42
CA ILE A 427 -3.14 2.86 -34.95
C ILE A 427 -2.12 3.18 -33.88
N LYS A 428 -2.58 3.61 -32.70
CA LYS A 428 -1.70 3.93 -31.58
C LYS A 428 -2.44 3.90 -30.25
N GLU A 429 -1.67 3.84 -29.18
CA GLU A 429 -2.12 4.11 -27.81
C GLU A 429 -1.66 5.51 -27.42
N SER A 430 -2.53 6.29 -26.78
CA SER A 430 -2.16 7.61 -26.28
C SER A 430 -1.60 7.52 -24.87
N GLU A 431 -0.77 8.49 -24.52
CA GLU A 431 -0.44 8.78 -23.13
C GLU A 431 -1.71 9.06 -22.29
N PRO A 432 -1.63 8.82 -20.96
CA PRO A 432 -2.64 9.29 -20.00
C PRO A 432 -2.94 10.76 -20.18
N ASN A 433 -4.23 11.09 -20.24
CA ASN A 433 -4.73 12.44 -20.15
C ASN A 433 -4.95 12.81 -18.67
N TYR A 434 -5.14 14.11 -18.39
CA TYR A 434 -5.38 14.58 -17.04
C TYR A 434 -6.60 15.48 -16.94
N PHE A 435 -7.19 15.45 -15.75
CA PHE A 435 -8.28 16.32 -15.30
C PHE A 435 -7.84 17.00 -14.02
N TYR A 436 -8.37 18.19 -13.75
CA TYR A 436 -8.23 18.82 -12.44
C TYR A 436 -9.35 18.35 -11.51
N THR A 437 -9.05 18.12 -10.25
CA THR A 437 -10.02 17.71 -9.23
C THR A 437 -10.05 18.71 -8.09
N ARG A 438 -11.22 18.91 -7.49
CA ARG A 438 -11.39 19.67 -6.24
C ARG A 438 -12.60 19.12 -5.50
N GLY A 439 -12.36 18.57 -4.31
CA GLY A 439 -13.36 17.77 -3.60
C GLY A 439 -13.82 16.59 -4.46
N THR A 440 -15.12 16.41 -4.58
CA THR A 440 -15.76 15.27 -5.29
C THR A 440 -16.04 15.54 -6.77
N ARG A 441 -15.39 16.54 -7.38
CA ARG A 441 -15.63 16.92 -8.79
C ARG A 441 -14.36 16.95 -9.62
N ARG A 442 -14.45 16.49 -10.86
CA ARG A 442 -13.44 16.67 -11.90
C ARG A 442 -13.81 17.78 -12.89
N PHE A 443 -12.78 18.39 -13.43
CA PHE A 443 -12.87 19.48 -14.39
C PHE A 443 -11.92 19.24 -15.56
N GLY A 444 -12.39 19.54 -16.77
CA GLY A 444 -11.59 19.42 -17.99
C GLY A 444 -10.45 20.43 -18.03
N ARG A 445 -9.25 19.99 -18.44
CA ARG A 445 -8.03 20.82 -18.48
C ARG A 445 -8.11 22.07 -19.38
N PHE A 446 -9.01 22.10 -20.37
CA PHE A 446 -9.04 23.16 -21.38
C PHE A 446 -9.37 24.55 -20.81
N SER A 447 -10.18 24.59 -19.75
CA SER A 447 -10.52 25.83 -19.03
C SER A 447 -9.39 26.32 -18.12
N PHE A 448 -8.34 25.53 -17.91
CA PHE A 448 -7.23 25.85 -17.02
C PHE A 448 -5.91 25.96 -17.75
N ARG A 449 -5.90 26.15 -19.06
CA ARG A 449 -4.65 26.31 -19.82
C ARG A 449 -3.90 27.55 -19.32
N LYS A 450 -2.57 27.50 -19.31
CA LYS A 450 -1.72 28.60 -18.83
C LYS A 450 -2.11 29.97 -19.42
N ASN A 451 -2.41 30.06 -20.71
CA ASN A 451 -2.82 31.31 -21.34
C ASN A 451 -4.15 31.86 -20.79
N VAL A 452 -5.11 30.98 -20.49
CA VAL A 452 -6.39 31.34 -19.86
C VAL A 452 -6.14 31.85 -18.44
N LEU A 453 -5.33 31.13 -17.65
CA LEU A 453 -4.98 31.54 -16.29
C LEU A 453 -4.24 32.88 -16.26
N VAL A 454 -3.28 33.11 -17.16
CA VAL A 454 -2.60 34.40 -17.25
C VAL A 454 -3.56 35.54 -17.61
N SER A 455 -4.55 35.29 -18.49
CA SER A 455 -5.59 36.29 -18.78
C SER A 455 -6.55 36.55 -17.62
N GLU A 456 -6.68 35.62 -16.67
CA GLU A 456 -7.42 35.79 -15.41
C GLU A 456 -6.60 36.54 -14.33
N GLY A 457 -5.35 36.92 -14.62
CA GLY A 457 -4.48 37.69 -13.70
C GLY A 457 -3.49 36.87 -12.88
N TYR A 458 -3.35 35.55 -13.13
CA TYR A 458 -2.38 34.72 -12.43
C TYR A 458 -0.93 34.91 -12.93
N ASP A 459 0.05 34.66 -12.05
CA ASP A 459 1.48 34.87 -12.33
C ASP A 459 1.98 34.05 -13.53
N LYS A 460 2.41 34.76 -14.58
CA LYS A 460 2.98 34.19 -15.81
C LYS A 460 4.24 33.35 -15.58
N LYS A 461 4.99 33.59 -14.50
CA LYS A 461 6.19 32.82 -14.15
C LYS A 461 5.85 31.43 -13.62
N LYS A 462 4.67 31.24 -13.03
CA LYS A 462 4.22 29.94 -12.54
C LYS A 462 3.75 29.04 -13.69
N THR A 463 3.88 27.74 -13.48
CA THR A 463 3.31 26.72 -14.37
C THR A 463 1.81 26.58 -14.12
N GLU A 464 1.09 26.04 -15.11
CA GLU A 464 -0.33 25.68 -14.98
C GLU A 464 -0.60 24.84 -13.72
N LYS A 465 0.27 23.86 -13.46
CA LYS A 465 0.16 22.98 -12.28
C LYS A 465 0.32 23.76 -10.98
N GLN A 466 1.33 24.63 -10.88
CA GLN A 466 1.58 25.43 -9.67
C GLN A 466 0.40 26.35 -9.35
N ILE A 467 -0.11 27.08 -10.35
CA ILE A 467 -1.27 27.98 -10.18
C ILE A 467 -2.48 27.19 -9.68
N MET A 468 -2.74 26.03 -10.29
CA MET A 468 -3.91 25.22 -9.92
C MET A 468 -3.78 24.57 -8.54
N LEU A 469 -2.57 24.15 -8.15
CA LEU A 469 -2.30 23.61 -6.82
C LEU A 469 -2.53 24.67 -5.73
N GLU A 470 -2.07 25.91 -5.95
CA GLU A 470 -2.33 27.04 -5.06
C GLU A 470 -3.82 27.37 -4.93
N ARG A 471 -4.62 27.06 -5.97
CA ARG A 471 -6.09 27.19 -5.96
C ARG A 471 -6.81 26.00 -5.30
N GLY A 472 -6.06 25.02 -4.79
CA GLY A 472 -6.61 23.80 -4.15
C GLY A 472 -7.09 22.75 -5.15
N TYR A 473 -6.54 22.72 -6.37
CA TYR A 473 -6.82 21.68 -7.35
C TYR A 473 -5.62 20.74 -7.52
N SER A 474 -5.85 19.44 -7.52
CA SER A 474 -4.86 18.44 -7.92
C SER A 474 -5.20 17.86 -9.29
N ARG A 475 -4.25 17.17 -9.94
CA ARG A 475 -4.55 16.47 -11.19
C ARG A 475 -4.89 15.03 -10.91
N ILE A 476 -5.77 14.44 -11.70
CA ILE A 476 -5.95 12.99 -11.78
C ILE A 476 -5.70 12.57 -13.22
N TYR A 477 -5.02 11.44 -13.42
CA TYR A 477 -4.72 10.90 -14.74
C TYR A 477 -5.67 9.74 -15.07
N ASP A 478 -6.01 9.58 -16.36
CA ASP A 478 -6.77 8.43 -16.84
C ASP A 478 -5.87 7.33 -17.43
N CYS A 479 -6.45 6.31 -18.05
CA CYS A 479 -5.69 5.25 -18.72
C CYS A 479 -5.30 5.60 -20.17
N GLY A 480 -5.52 6.83 -20.63
CA GLY A 480 -5.37 7.18 -22.04
C GLY A 480 -6.40 6.48 -22.93
N CYS A 481 -6.14 6.51 -24.25
CA CYS A 481 -7.05 5.99 -25.26
C CYS A 481 -6.33 5.15 -26.32
N LEU A 482 -7.01 4.14 -26.84
CA LEU A 482 -6.65 3.50 -28.11
C LEU A 482 -7.22 4.31 -29.27
N LYS A 483 -6.39 4.69 -30.23
CA LYS A 483 -6.81 5.32 -31.48
C LYS A 483 -7.04 4.25 -32.55
N PHE A 484 -8.22 4.28 -33.15
CA PHE A 484 -8.63 3.39 -34.23
C PHE A 484 -8.90 4.18 -35.52
N GLU A 485 -8.56 3.59 -36.66
CA GLU A 485 -8.87 4.14 -37.98
C GLU A 485 -9.47 3.06 -38.89
N TRP A 486 -10.53 3.44 -39.59
CA TRP A 486 -11.14 2.70 -40.69
C TRP A 486 -10.91 3.48 -41.98
N THR A 487 -10.56 2.80 -43.06
CA THR A 487 -10.34 3.40 -44.39
C THR A 487 -11.16 2.63 -45.41
N ASN A 488 -11.80 3.35 -46.32
CA ASN A 488 -12.47 2.72 -47.45
C ASN A 488 -11.40 2.05 -48.33
N LYS A 489 -11.63 0.79 -48.68
CA LYS A 489 -10.70 0.04 -49.53
C LYS A 489 -10.99 0.29 -51.00
#